data_AF-A0A7V1PBC7-F1
#
_entry.id   AF-A0A7V1PBC7-F1
#
_cell.length_a   1.000
_cell.length_b   1.000
_cell.length_c   1.000
_cell.angle_alpha   90.00
_cell.angle_beta   90.00
_cell.angle_gamma   90.00
#
_symmetry.space_group_name_H-M   'P 1'
#
loop_
_entity.id
_entity.type
_entity.pdbx_description
1 polymer ?
#
loop_
_entity_poly.entity_id
_entity_poly.type
_entity_poly.pdbx_seq_one_letter_code
_entity_poly.pdbx_strand_id
1 'polypeptide(L)'
;MAKAVDRKWLVEQYQVHRKSLRALAREVGVSHETIRIWLHQAGVSTGDRRYNRTRISKKQLEKLYYQQQLTVDQVAKKLGVSAATVVKRMDEFGLARRPPRARVRREAKGPYGDPEWLRHHYLELNKSVKQLAQECHVSPTTIAKWTKRFNLWKRGPRKKRGRRRS
;
A
#
# COMPACT_ATOMS: atom_id res chain seq x y z
N MET A 1 -0.99 38.64 29.91
CA MET A 1 -0.91 39.29 28.59
C MET A 1 -0.42 38.24 27.58
N ALA A 2 -1.29 37.80 26.67
CA ALA A 2 -0.95 36.75 25.71
C ALA A 2 -0.09 37.33 24.57
N LYS A 3 1.10 36.76 24.35
CA LYS A 3 1.97 37.08 23.20
C LYS A 3 1.12 37.10 21.92
N ALA A 4 1.18 38.19 21.17
CA ALA A 4 0.60 38.29 19.84
C ALA A 4 1.39 37.36 18.90
N VAL A 5 1.07 36.07 18.92
CA VAL A 5 1.64 35.13 17.96
C VAL A 5 0.97 35.39 16.63
N ASP A 6 1.79 35.68 15.63
CA ASP A 6 1.33 35.93 14.28
C ASP A 6 0.54 34.72 13.77
N ARG A 7 -0.71 34.97 13.34
CA ARG A 7 -1.62 33.90 12.89
C ARG A 7 -1.07 33.18 11.66
N LYS A 8 -0.32 33.88 10.79
CA LYS A 8 0.30 33.28 9.61
C LYS A 8 1.44 32.36 10.04
N TRP A 9 2.25 32.76 11.01
CA TRP A 9 3.28 31.89 11.59
C TRP A 9 2.68 30.61 12.15
N LEU A 10 1.58 30.70 12.91
CA LEU A 10 0.91 29.53 13.48
C LEU A 10 0.40 28.56 12.40
N VAL A 11 -0.20 29.11 11.33
CA VAL A 11 -0.66 28.35 10.17
C VAL A 11 0.51 27.72 9.43
N GLU A 12 1.62 28.44 9.25
CA GLU A 12 2.83 27.95 8.61
C GLU A 12 3.46 26.80 9.40
N GLN A 13 3.61 26.94 10.73
CA GLN A 13 4.17 25.88 11.57
C GLN A 13 3.27 24.64 11.62
N TYR A 14 1.94 24.82 11.56
CA TYR A 14 0.99 23.72 11.50
C TYR A 14 0.95 23.04 10.11
N GLN A 15 1.03 23.80 9.02
CA GLN A 15 0.92 23.30 7.64
C GLN A 15 2.25 22.80 7.06
N VAL A 16 3.33 23.56 7.26
CA VAL A 16 4.67 23.30 6.71
C VAL A 16 5.45 22.36 7.62
N HIS A 17 5.54 22.68 8.91
CA HIS A 17 6.33 21.90 9.87
C HIS A 17 5.56 20.76 10.52
N ARG A 18 4.24 20.64 10.27
CA ARG A 18 3.37 19.58 10.81
C ARG A 18 3.47 19.44 12.34
N LYS A 19 3.81 20.52 13.05
CA LYS A 19 3.90 20.50 14.52
C LYS A 19 2.51 20.24 15.09
N SER A 20 2.46 19.36 16.10
CA SER A 20 1.20 19.05 16.78
C SER A 20 0.70 20.26 17.58
N LEU A 21 -0.62 20.38 17.76
CA LEU A 21 -1.23 21.44 18.58
C LEU A 21 -0.61 21.51 19.98
N ARG A 22 -0.25 20.36 20.56
CA ARG A 22 0.41 20.26 21.88
C ARG A 22 1.85 20.73 21.87
N ALA A 23 2.58 20.51 20.77
CA ALA A 23 3.95 21.02 20.63
C ALA A 23 3.95 22.55 20.48
N LEU A 24 3.04 23.09 19.64
CA LEU A 24 2.85 24.52 19.47
C LEU A 24 2.41 25.20 20.77
N ALA A 25 1.48 24.58 21.50
CA ALA A 25 1.05 25.02 22.82
C ALA A 25 2.22 25.13 23.81
N ARG A 26 3.11 24.13 23.84
CA ARG A 26 4.29 24.12 24.71
C ARG A 26 5.32 25.17 24.33
N GLU A 27 5.53 25.39 23.04
CA GLU A 27 6.50 26.35 22.49
C GLU A 27 6.06 27.80 22.70
N VAL A 28 4.75 28.05 22.57
CA VAL A 28 4.15 29.38 22.76
C VAL A 28 3.81 29.65 24.24
N GLY A 29 3.67 28.60 25.05
CA GLY A 29 3.26 28.70 26.46
C GLY A 29 1.76 28.94 26.66
N VAL A 30 0.92 28.47 25.74
CA VAL A 30 -0.54 28.62 25.80
C VAL A 30 -1.23 27.25 25.76
N SER A 31 -2.52 27.21 26.11
CA SER A 31 -3.29 25.96 25.98
C SER A 31 -3.44 25.54 24.52
N HIS A 32 -3.46 24.24 24.28
CA HIS A 32 -3.73 23.67 22.96
C HIS A 32 -5.13 24.05 22.42
N GLU A 33 -6.07 24.38 23.31
CA GLU A 33 -7.38 24.93 22.95
C GLU A 33 -7.27 26.36 22.39
N THR A 34 -6.37 27.18 22.93
CA THR A 34 -6.09 28.54 22.42
C THR A 34 -5.51 28.47 21.00
N ILE A 35 -4.57 27.54 20.76
CA ILE A 35 -4.04 27.26 19.42
C ILE A 35 -5.15 26.79 18.47
N ARG A 36 -6.09 25.97 18.95
CA ARG A 36 -7.25 25.49 18.18
C ARG A 36 -8.14 26.65 17.74
N ILE A 37 -8.47 27.56 18.66
CA ILE A 37 -9.28 28.76 18.41
C ILE A 37 -8.58 29.68 17.40
N TRP A 38 -7.28 29.93 17.57
CA TRP A 38 -6.52 30.78 16.65
C TRP A 38 -6.42 30.19 15.25
N LEU A 39 -6.25 28.87 15.13
CA LEU A 39 -6.29 28.19 13.83
C LEU A 39 -7.68 28.27 13.21
N HIS A 40 -8.75 28.10 13.99
CA HIS A 40 -10.12 28.25 13.50
C HIS A 40 -10.41 29.69 13.02
N GLN A 41 -10.00 30.71 13.77
CA GLN A 41 -10.10 32.11 13.38
C GLN A 41 -9.27 32.45 12.13
N ALA A 42 -8.19 31.71 11.88
CA ALA A 42 -7.40 31.79 10.65
C ALA A 42 -7.97 30.94 9.48
N GLY A 43 -9.16 30.35 9.64
CA GLY A 43 -9.82 29.52 8.61
C GLY A 43 -9.29 28.08 8.52
N VAL A 44 -8.54 27.61 9.52
CA VAL A 44 -7.96 26.26 9.58
C VAL A 44 -8.68 25.43 10.63
N SER A 45 -9.66 24.63 10.19
CA SER A 45 -10.34 23.66 11.06
C SER A 45 -9.40 22.55 11.51
N THR A 46 -9.11 22.53 12.80
CA THR A 46 -8.22 21.60 13.51
C THR A 46 -8.96 20.39 14.11
N GLY A 47 -10.22 20.22 13.71
CA GLY A 47 -11.19 19.37 14.39
C GLY A 47 -11.02 17.87 14.26
N ASP A 48 -10.21 17.37 13.32
CA ASP A 48 -10.36 15.97 12.99
C ASP A 48 -9.04 15.31 12.57
N ARG A 49 -8.64 14.32 13.37
CA ARG A 49 -7.52 13.41 13.06
C ARG A 49 -7.79 12.62 11.76
N ARG A 50 -9.06 12.50 11.34
CA ARG A 50 -9.48 11.99 10.02
C ARG A 50 -9.40 13.05 8.91
N TYR A 51 -9.56 14.35 9.21
CA TYR A 51 -9.45 15.45 8.23
C TYR A 51 -8.01 15.77 7.83
N ASN A 52 -7.04 15.53 8.72
CA ASN A 52 -5.61 15.68 8.37
C ASN A 52 -5.08 14.50 7.52
N ARG A 53 -5.72 13.31 7.60
CA ARG A 53 -5.47 12.18 6.69
C ARG A 53 -6.01 12.43 5.27
N THR A 54 -6.95 13.36 5.12
CA THR A 54 -7.59 13.74 3.85
C THR A 54 -7.14 15.11 3.35
N ARG A 55 -6.01 15.66 3.79
CA ARG A 55 -5.36 16.82 3.13
C ARG A 55 -3.95 16.45 2.69
N ILE A 56 -3.87 15.56 1.70
CA ILE A 56 -2.67 15.44 0.89
C ILE A 56 -2.67 16.63 -0.07
N SER A 57 -1.76 17.59 0.14
CA SER A 57 -1.64 18.76 -0.72
C SER A 57 -1.06 18.37 -2.08
N LYS A 58 -1.55 18.97 -3.17
CA LYS A 58 -1.05 18.74 -4.54
C LYS A 58 0.48 18.81 -4.63
N LYS A 59 1.08 19.86 -4.05
CA LYS A 59 2.55 20.04 -3.99
C LYS A 59 3.27 18.89 -3.27
N GLN A 60 2.70 18.34 -2.20
CA GLN A 60 3.32 17.20 -1.51
C GLN A 60 3.28 15.94 -2.38
N LEU A 61 2.15 15.71 -3.05
CA LEU A 61 2.02 14.56 -3.93
C LEU A 61 2.95 14.65 -5.14
N GLU A 62 3.02 15.83 -5.75
CA GLU A 62 3.91 16.14 -6.88
C GLU A 62 5.39 15.96 -6.49
N LYS A 63 5.79 16.47 -5.33
CA LYS A 63 7.15 16.27 -4.80
C LYS A 63 7.48 14.79 -4.61
N LEU A 64 6.60 14.03 -3.98
CA LEU A 64 6.84 12.62 -3.72
C LEU A 64 6.80 11.76 -4.99
N TYR A 65 5.95 12.12 -5.95
CA TYR A 65 5.74 11.35 -7.18
C TYR A 65 6.77 11.68 -8.27
N TYR A 66 7.06 12.97 -8.51
CA TYR A 66 8.02 13.40 -9.54
C TYR A 66 9.45 13.53 -9.02
N GLN A 67 9.68 14.18 -7.87
CA GLN A 67 11.06 14.34 -7.37
C GLN A 67 11.62 13.06 -6.75
N GLN A 68 10.80 12.30 -6.00
CA GLN A 68 11.26 11.08 -5.33
C GLN A 68 10.96 9.79 -6.11
N GLN A 69 10.27 9.89 -7.26
CA GLN A 69 9.87 8.75 -8.11
C GLN A 69 9.19 7.60 -7.34
N LEU A 70 8.51 7.92 -6.22
CA LEU A 70 7.90 6.91 -5.37
C LEU A 70 6.65 6.33 -6.02
N THR A 71 6.44 5.04 -5.82
CA THR A 71 5.20 4.38 -6.23
C THR A 71 4.03 4.82 -5.36
N VAL A 72 2.81 4.72 -5.89
CA VAL A 72 1.58 5.04 -5.16
C VAL A 72 1.50 4.32 -3.80
N ASP A 73 1.95 3.07 -3.72
CA ASP A 73 1.98 2.29 -2.48
C ASP A 73 2.98 2.86 -1.46
N GLN A 74 4.17 3.25 -1.91
CA GLN A 74 5.16 3.89 -1.05
C GLN A 74 4.72 5.27 -0.58
N VAL A 75 4.08 6.05 -1.45
CA VAL A 75 3.47 7.34 -1.08
C VAL A 75 2.38 7.12 -0.04
N ALA A 76 1.52 6.12 -0.23
CA ALA A 76 0.46 5.78 0.71
C ALA A 76 1.01 5.39 2.09
N LYS A 77 2.03 4.54 2.14
CA LYS A 77 2.73 4.16 3.38
C LYS A 77 3.37 5.36 4.08
N LYS A 78 4.06 6.21 3.32
CA LYS A 78 4.74 7.41 3.86
C LYS A 78 3.74 8.43 4.42
N LEU A 79 2.55 8.51 3.84
CA LEU A 79 1.48 9.40 4.26
C LEU A 79 0.51 8.75 5.27
N GLY A 80 0.65 7.46 5.58
CA GLY A 80 -0.24 6.75 6.51
C GLY A 80 -1.69 6.66 6.02
N VAL A 81 -1.89 6.63 4.70
CA VAL A 81 -3.18 6.56 4.02
C VAL A 81 -3.27 5.30 3.15
N SER A 82 -4.46 4.97 2.68
CA SER A 82 -4.64 3.87 1.72
C SER A 82 -4.15 4.28 0.32
N ALA A 83 -3.67 3.30 -0.46
CA ALA A 83 -3.33 3.53 -1.86
C ALA A 83 -4.52 4.07 -2.66
N ALA A 84 -5.75 3.62 -2.36
CA ALA A 84 -6.97 4.13 -2.99
C ALA A 84 -7.19 5.62 -2.72
N THR A 85 -6.88 6.11 -1.51
CA THR A 85 -6.96 7.53 -1.15
C THR A 85 -5.96 8.36 -1.95
N VAL A 86 -4.73 7.86 -2.13
CA VAL A 86 -3.71 8.52 -2.96
C VAL A 86 -4.16 8.59 -4.42
N VAL A 87 -4.70 7.48 -4.95
CA VAL A 87 -5.19 7.39 -6.33
C VAL A 87 -6.33 8.37 -6.59
N LYS A 88 -7.33 8.41 -5.70
CA LYS A 88 -8.43 9.37 -5.78
C LYS A 88 -7.92 10.81 -5.81
N ARG A 89 -6.89 11.11 -5.01
CA ARG A 89 -6.29 12.44 -4.98
C ARG A 89 -5.46 12.80 -6.20
N MET A 90 -4.75 11.83 -6.77
CA MET A 90 -4.09 12.05 -8.07
C MET A 90 -5.10 12.44 -9.13
N ASP A 91 -6.26 11.79 -9.12
CA ASP A 91 -7.39 12.08 -10.01
C ASP A 91 -7.94 13.51 -9.81
N GLU A 92 -8.28 13.86 -8.56
CA GLU A 92 -8.78 15.20 -8.20
C GLU A 92 -7.79 16.33 -8.56
N PHE A 93 -6.48 16.05 -8.60
CA PHE A 93 -5.44 17.02 -8.94
C PHE A 93 -4.99 16.98 -10.40
N GLY A 94 -5.55 16.08 -11.24
CA GLY A 94 -5.18 15.93 -12.64
C GLY A 94 -3.77 15.35 -12.86
N LEU A 95 -3.23 14.60 -11.89
CA LEU A 95 -1.90 14.01 -11.98
C LEU A 95 -1.98 12.71 -12.80
N ALA A 96 -1.42 12.75 -14.00
CA ALA A 96 -1.35 11.59 -14.90
C ALA A 96 -0.65 10.42 -14.20
N ARG A 97 -1.35 9.30 -14.10
CA ARG A 97 -0.80 8.08 -13.50
C ARG A 97 0.20 7.49 -14.48
N ARG A 98 1.37 7.09 -13.97
CA ARG A 98 2.27 6.23 -14.74
C ARG A 98 1.48 5.01 -15.19
N PRO A 99 1.53 4.64 -16.49
CA PRO A 99 0.79 3.49 -16.98
C PRO A 99 1.13 2.29 -16.10
N PRO A 100 0.13 1.43 -15.79
CA PRO A 100 0.42 0.21 -15.05
C PRO A 100 1.57 -0.46 -15.78
N ARG A 101 2.70 -0.68 -15.07
CA ARG A 101 3.82 -1.42 -15.65
C ARG A 101 3.20 -2.65 -16.29
N ALA A 102 3.38 -2.81 -17.60
CA ALA A 102 2.92 -3.99 -18.30
C ALA A 102 3.29 -5.16 -17.41
N ARG A 103 2.28 -5.93 -16.96
CA ARG A 103 2.55 -7.10 -16.13
C ARG A 103 3.42 -7.96 -17.00
N VAL A 104 4.74 -7.89 -16.83
CA VAL A 104 5.68 -8.74 -17.55
C VAL A 104 5.25 -10.12 -17.14
N ARG A 105 4.57 -10.80 -18.06
CA ARG A 105 3.96 -12.10 -17.84
C ARG A 105 5.17 -12.94 -17.48
N ARG A 106 5.26 -13.41 -16.23
CA ARG A 106 6.41 -14.23 -15.82
C ARG A 106 6.35 -15.47 -16.71
N GLU A 107 7.19 -15.49 -17.73
CA GLU A 107 7.37 -16.63 -18.62
C GLU A 107 7.75 -17.82 -17.75
N ALA A 108 7.26 -19.00 -18.11
CA ALA A 108 7.63 -20.19 -17.39
C ALA A 108 9.14 -20.38 -17.53
N LYS A 109 9.86 -20.33 -16.42
CA LYS A 109 11.31 -20.58 -16.40
C LYS A 109 11.67 -22.07 -16.55
N GLY A 110 10.78 -22.90 -17.08
CA GLY A 110 11.02 -24.34 -17.13
C GLY A 110 9.92 -25.14 -17.85
N PRO A 111 10.11 -26.47 -17.99
CA PRO A 111 9.28 -27.36 -18.79
C PRO A 111 7.84 -27.49 -18.27
N TYR A 112 7.62 -27.18 -16.99
CA TYR A 112 6.29 -27.10 -16.38
C TYR A 112 5.40 -25.95 -16.93
N GLY A 113 5.97 -25.07 -17.76
CA GLY A 113 5.22 -24.07 -18.52
C GLY A 113 4.43 -24.64 -19.69
N ASP A 114 4.83 -25.83 -20.16
CA ASP A 114 4.16 -26.53 -21.23
C ASP A 114 3.00 -27.38 -20.66
N PRO A 115 1.77 -27.20 -21.17
CA PRO A 115 0.60 -27.92 -20.68
C PRO A 115 0.68 -29.42 -20.93
N GLU A 116 1.25 -29.86 -22.05
CA GLU A 116 1.33 -31.26 -22.46
C GLU A 116 2.37 -32.00 -21.61
N TRP A 117 3.54 -31.39 -21.42
CA TRP A 117 4.56 -31.93 -20.51
C TRP A 117 4.00 -32.12 -19.11
N LEU A 118 3.32 -31.08 -18.58
CA LEU A 118 2.75 -31.12 -17.25
C LEU A 118 1.63 -32.16 -17.15
N ARG A 119 0.83 -32.35 -18.20
CA ARG A 119 -0.23 -33.36 -18.25
C ARG A 119 0.33 -34.77 -18.29
N HIS A 120 1.31 -35.05 -19.16
CA HIS A 120 1.98 -36.36 -19.25
C HIS A 120 2.61 -36.73 -17.90
N HIS A 121 3.35 -35.80 -17.29
CA HIS A 121 4.02 -36.07 -16.02
C HIS A 121 3.05 -36.20 -14.83
N TYR A 122 1.93 -35.48 -14.83
CA TYR A 122 0.99 -35.44 -13.71
C TYR A 122 -0.14 -36.49 -13.81
N LEU A 123 -0.59 -36.83 -15.03
CA LEU A 123 -1.62 -37.84 -15.27
C LEU A 123 -1.02 -39.21 -15.61
N GLU A 124 -0.08 -39.30 -16.56
CA GLU A 124 0.45 -40.58 -17.04
C GLU A 124 1.54 -41.13 -16.10
N LEU A 125 2.52 -40.32 -15.72
CA LEU A 125 3.59 -40.74 -14.79
C LEU A 125 3.18 -40.69 -13.30
N ASN A 126 1.95 -40.24 -13.01
CA ASN A 126 1.38 -40.11 -11.66
C ASN A 126 2.27 -39.36 -10.65
N LYS A 127 3.20 -38.50 -11.12
CA LYS A 127 4.11 -37.75 -10.26
C LYS A 127 3.35 -36.68 -9.48
N SER A 128 3.65 -36.56 -8.19
CA SER A 128 3.03 -35.55 -7.33
C SER A 128 3.59 -34.15 -7.62
N VAL A 129 2.81 -33.10 -7.32
CA VAL A 129 3.23 -31.69 -7.41
C VAL A 129 4.57 -31.44 -6.69
N LYS A 130 4.81 -32.16 -5.58
CA LYS A 130 6.05 -32.04 -4.81
C LYS A 130 7.26 -32.65 -5.53
N GLN A 131 7.07 -33.81 -6.17
CA GLN A 131 8.13 -34.45 -6.96
C GLN A 131 8.47 -33.63 -8.20
N LEU A 132 7.46 -33.14 -8.94
CA LEU A 132 7.68 -32.26 -10.09
C LEU A 132 8.38 -30.95 -9.70
N ALA A 133 8.05 -30.42 -8.53
CA ALA A 133 8.70 -29.23 -8.00
C ALA A 133 10.17 -29.48 -7.68
N GLN A 134 10.51 -30.65 -7.10
CA GLN A 134 11.90 -31.04 -6.85
C GLN A 134 12.67 -31.25 -8.15
N GLU A 135 12.08 -31.96 -9.11
CA GLU A 135 12.68 -32.26 -10.42
C GLU A 135 12.92 -31.00 -11.26
N CYS A 136 12.00 -30.04 -11.20
CA CYS A 136 12.15 -28.75 -11.87
C CYS A 136 12.88 -27.68 -11.02
N HIS A 137 13.39 -28.02 -9.82
CA HIS A 137 14.02 -27.08 -8.88
C HIS A 137 13.18 -25.81 -8.58
N VAL A 138 11.85 -25.97 -8.52
CA VAL A 138 10.91 -24.87 -8.24
C VAL A 138 10.09 -25.14 -6.97
N SER A 139 9.42 -24.11 -6.48
CA SER A 139 8.48 -24.27 -5.37
C SER A 139 7.27 -25.13 -5.80
N PRO A 140 6.74 -26.01 -4.93
CA PRO A 140 5.47 -26.70 -5.16
C PRO A 140 4.31 -25.75 -5.47
N THR A 141 4.37 -24.52 -4.95
CA THR A 141 3.40 -23.47 -5.24
C THR A 141 3.45 -22.97 -6.69
N THR A 142 4.60 -23.07 -7.35
CA THR A 142 4.76 -22.77 -8.78
C THR A 142 4.04 -23.81 -9.61
N ILE A 143 4.34 -25.09 -9.41
CA ILE A 143 3.68 -26.20 -10.13
C ILE A 143 2.17 -26.18 -9.88
N ALA A 144 1.72 -25.96 -8.63
CA ALA A 144 0.30 -25.85 -8.30
C ALA A 144 -0.42 -24.69 -9.01
N LYS A 145 0.27 -23.57 -9.26
CA LYS A 145 -0.29 -22.46 -10.06
C LYS A 145 -0.46 -22.86 -11.52
N TRP A 146 0.50 -23.59 -12.08
CA TRP A 146 0.46 -24.06 -13.47
C TRP A 146 -0.58 -25.16 -13.67
N THR A 147 -0.70 -26.13 -12.77
CA THR A 147 -1.77 -27.14 -12.82
C THR A 147 -3.17 -26.50 -12.70
N LYS A 148 -3.34 -25.52 -11.80
CA LYS A 148 -4.59 -24.74 -11.71
C LYS A 148 -4.87 -23.94 -12.98
N ARG A 149 -3.84 -23.35 -13.61
CA ARG A 149 -3.96 -22.57 -14.84
C ARG A 149 -4.39 -23.43 -16.03
N PHE A 150 -3.88 -24.65 -16.13
CA PHE A 150 -4.24 -25.61 -17.16
C PHE A 150 -5.43 -26.50 -16.77
N ASN A 151 -6.10 -26.20 -15.65
CA ASN A 151 -7.25 -26.93 -15.15
C ASN A 151 -7.01 -28.44 -14.93
N LEU A 152 -5.76 -28.84 -14.67
CA LEU A 152 -5.31 -30.22 -14.48
C LEU A 152 -5.59 -30.72 -13.05
N TRP A 153 -6.78 -30.45 -12.51
CA TRP A 153 -7.10 -30.81 -11.13
C TRP A 153 -7.39 -32.31 -10.98
N LYS A 154 -6.38 -33.07 -10.53
CA LYS A 154 -6.59 -34.39 -9.93
C LYS A 154 -7.40 -34.19 -8.66
N ARG A 155 -8.66 -34.65 -8.64
CA ARG A 155 -9.54 -34.64 -7.48
C ARG A 155 -9.04 -35.68 -6.47
N GLY A 156 -7.95 -35.37 -5.76
CA GLY A 156 -7.38 -36.23 -4.71
C GLY A 156 -8.08 -36.01 -3.36
N PRO A 157 -8.23 -37.05 -2.51
CA PRO A 157 -9.05 -36.96 -1.32
C PRO A 157 -8.48 -35.94 -0.33
N ARG A 158 -9.37 -35.11 0.24
CA ARG A 158 -9.08 -34.22 1.37
C ARG A 158 -8.55 -35.07 2.53
N LYS A 159 -7.25 -35.05 2.81
CA LYS A 159 -6.74 -35.50 4.12
C LYS A 159 -7.35 -34.60 5.19
N LYS A 160 -8.28 -35.14 5.98
CA LYS A 160 -8.81 -34.48 7.19
C LYS A 160 -7.61 -34.12 8.07
N ARG A 161 -7.37 -32.82 8.29
CA ARG A 161 -6.38 -32.33 9.25
C ARG A 161 -6.86 -32.76 10.63
N GLY A 162 -6.19 -33.73 11.24
CA GLY A 162 -6.47 -34.17 12.60
C GLY A 162 -6.44 -32.99 13.56
N ARG A 163 -7.50 -32.84 14.37
CA ARG A 163 -7.52 -31.95 15.53
C ARG A 163 -6.40 -32.38 16.47
N ARG A 164 -5.36 -31.56 16.63
CA ARG A 164 -4.50 -31.62 17.82
C ARG A 164 -5.33 -31.05 18.98
N ARG A 165 -5.84 -31.93 19.84
CA ARG A 165 -6.14 -31.59 21.23
C ARG A 165 -4.83 -31.71 21.99
N SER A 166 -4.46 -30.66 22.70
CA SER A 166 -3.58 -30.73 23.87
C SER A 166 -4.29 -29.99 24.99
#